data_AF-A0AA51NBG8-F1
#
_entry.id   AF-A0AA51NBG8-F1
#
_cell.length_a   1.000
_cell.length_b   1.000
_cell.length_c   1.000
_cell.angle_alpha   90.00
_cell.angle_beta   90.00
_cell.angle_gamma   90.00
#
_symmetry.space_group_name_H-M   'P 1'
#
loop_
_entity.id
_entity.type
_entity.pdbx_description
1 polymer ?
#
loop_
_entity_poly.entity_id
_entity_poly.type
_entity_poly.pdbx_seq_one_letter_code
_entity_poly.pdbx_strand_id
1 'polypeptide(L)'
;MIQTELDKQKKKLEKLFGAYRSSKNQIISSKLTRGKIYEAFVLSKVLESLNKTEKLFIVLKNDNSYKLKSSPSAVNRKYPRFDLYKTKSDYELYPDNVIAEIWTDVEFLTLSYASNSKRRHPSRGEYHELDILITAPKIRHGHRPTHEQVYLGIECKNTNYKKSYLREILGVRRELSLISNQKHKTKFQYWPRVSINAKPASCLMVYCIDSDVNKYDESGKLHSIDFKHQII
;
A
#
# COMPACT_ATOMS: atom_id res chain seq x y z
N MET A 1 -11.40 7.29 -28.89
CA MET A 1 -11.96 7.97 -27.69
C MET A 1 -11.41 7.37 -26.39
N ILE A 2 -11.44 6.05 -26.18
CA ILE A 2 -10.95 5.39 -24.95
C ILE A 2 -9.42 5.52 -24.75
N GLN A 3 -8.63 5.37 -25.82
CA GLN A 3 -7.16 5.45 -25.74
C GLN A 3 -6.68 6.86 -25.33
N THR A 4 -7.35 7.90 -25.83
CA THR A 4 -7.01 9.30 -25.57
C THR A 4 -7.21 9.70 -24.11
N GLU A 5 -8.27 9.21 -23.46
CA GLU A 5 -8.52 9.47 -22.03
C GLU A 5 -7.52 8.73 -21.14
N LEU A 6 -7.17 7.48 -21.50
CA LEU A 6 -6.16 6.71 -20.80
C LEU A 6 -4.80 7.43 -20.84
N ASP A 7 -4.40 7.93 -22.00
CA ASP A 7 -3.13 8.64 -22.17
C ASP A 7 -3.10 9.98 -21.40
N LYS A 8 -4.24 10.65 -21.25
CA LYS A 8 -4.38 11.84 -20.39
C LYS A 8 -4.19 11.50 -18.92
N GLN A 9 -4.78 10.40 -18.43
CA GLN A 9 -4.58 9.92 -17.06
C GLN A 9 -3.11 9.55 -16.80
N LYS A 10 -2.46 8.85 -17.74
CA LYS A 10 -1.03 8.55 -17.66
C LYS A 10 -0.18 9.82 -17.49
N LYS A 11 -0.40 10.84 -18.33
CA LYS A 11 0.32 12.13 -18.24
C LYS A 11 0.11 12.84 -16.91
N LYS A 12 -1.12 12.82 -16.37
CA LYS A 12 -1.44 13.39 -15.05
C LYS A 12 -0.65 12.67 -13.95
N LEU A 13 -0.58 11.34 -13.99
CA LEU A 13 0.19 10.54 -13.03
C LEU A 13 1.69 10.77 -13.16
N GLU A 14 2.24 10.81 -14.38
CA GLU A 14 3.65 11.17 -14.61
C GLU A 14 4.01 12.49 -13.93
N LYS A 15 3.16 13.51 -14.08
CA LYS A 15 3.39 14.83 -13.46
C LYS A 15 3.37 14.74 -11.94
N LEU A 16 2.42 14.00 -11.35
CA LEU A 16 2.31 13.85 -9.90
C LEU A 16 3.54 13.18 -9.30
N PHE A 17 3.99 12.11 -9.93
CA PHE A 17 5.16 11.40 -9.44
C PHE A 17 6.47 12.10 -9.78
N GLY A 18 6.51 12.94 -10.82
CA GLY A 18 7.67 13.75 -11.21
C GLY A 18 8.23 14.61 -10.07
N ALA A 19 7.38 14.99 -9.11
CA ALA A 19 7.80 15.70 -7.89
C ALA A 19 8.75 14.89 -6.99
N TYR A 20 8.78 13.56 -7.10
CA TYR A 20 9.56 12.68 -6.24
C TYR A 20 10.84 12.15 -6.90
N ARG A 21 11.22 12.68 -8.07
CA ARG A 21 12.21 12.06 -8.95
C ARG A 21 13.40 12.93 -9.25
N SER A 22 14.54 12.27 -9.44
CA SER A 22 15.73 12.83 -10.06
C SER A 22 15.85 12.44 -11.55
N SER A 23 15.36 11.27 -11.97
CA SER A 23 15.41 10.82 -13.37
C SER A 23 14.24 11.31 -14.25
N LYS A 24 14.51 11.49 -15.56
CA LYS A 24 13.55 11.95 -16.60
C LYS A 24 12.79 10.83 -17.32
N ASN A 25 12.96 9.58 -16.92
CA ASN A 25 12.33 8.43 -17.58
C ASN A 25 10.79 8.39 -17.29
N GLN A 26 9.98 7.64 -18.07
CA GLN A 26 8.48 7.63 -18.06
C GLN A 26 7.78 6.54 -17.21
N ILE A 27 7.27 6.82 -15.98
CA ILE A 27 6.92 5.83 -14.86
C ILE A 27 5.96 4.76 -15.35
N ILE A 28 5.09 5.36 -16.13
CA ILE A 28 4.00 5.04 -16.94
C ILE A 28 4.25 4.04 -18.04
N SER A 29 4.51 2.75 -17.80
CA SER A 29 4.73 1.86 -18.97
C SER A 29 3.57 2.01 -19.97
N SER A 30 3.90 2.20 -21.25
CA SER A 30 2.91 2.41 -22.30
C SER A 30 1.89 1.28 -22.38
N LYS A 31 2.24 0.07 -21.91
CA LYS A 31 1.42 -1.15 -21.87
C LYS A 31 0.64 -1.38 -20.56
N LEU A 32 0.46 -0.37 -19.71
CA LEU A 32 -0.27 -0.56 -18.44
C LEU A 32 -1.76 -0.84 -18.66
N THR A 33 -2.29 -1.80 -17.91
CA THR A 33 -3.72 -2.10 -17.84
C THR A 33 -4.45 -1.01 -17.07
N ARG A 34 -5.79 -0.95 -17.22
CA ARG A 34 -6.62 -0.02 -16.42
C ARG A 34 -6.47 -0.22 -14.91
N GLY A 35 -6.29 -1.45 -14.46
CA GLY A 35 -6.05 -1.78 -13.04
C GLY A 35 -4.79 -1.13 -12.52
N LYS A 36 -3.67 -1.30 -13.23
CA LYS A 36 -2.39 -0.71 -12.83
C LYS A 36 -2.38 0.82 -12.87
N ILE A 37 -3.13 1.44 -13.80
CA ILE A 37 -3.31 2.90 -13.82
C ILE A 37 -4.11 3.36 -12.59
N TYR A 38 -5.12 2.59 -12.19
CA TYR A 38 -5.88 2.87 -10.98
C TYR A 38 -5.03 2.72 -9.71
N GLU A 39 -4.23 1.65 -9.59
CA GLU A 39 -3.27 1.48 -8.49
C GLU A 39 -2.28 2.64 -8.41
N ALA A 40 -1.71 3.07 -9.55
CA ALA A 40 -0.81 4.22 -9.61
C ALA A 40 -1.51 5.52 -9.17
N PHE A 41 -2.77 5.70 -9.54
CA PHE A 41 -3.59 6.81 -9.08
C PHE A 41 -3.83 6.77 -7.56
N VAL A 42 -4.20 5.62 -7.01
CA VAL A 42 -4.37 5.45 -5.56
C VAL A 42 -3.05 5.71 -4.84
N LEU A 43 -1.92 5.19 -5.34
CA LEU A 43 -0.60 5.48 -4.81
C LEU A 43 -0.30 6.98 -4.77
N SER A 44 -0.65 7.74 -5.82
CA SER A 44 -0.48 9.19 -5.81
C SER A 44 -1.27 9.88 -4.68
N LYS A 45 -2.47 9.37 -4.35
CA LYS A 45 -3.29 9.86 -3.24
C LYS A 45 -2.75 9.50 -1.88
N VAL A 46 -2.14 8.32 -1.75
CA VAL A 46 -1.43 7.90 -0.55
C VAL A 46 -0.24 8.81 -0.31
N LEU A 47 0.60 9.04 -1.32
CA LEU A 47 1.76 9.95 -1.23
C LEU A 47 1.34 11.38 -0.88
N GLU A 48 0.27 11.87 -1.51
CA GLU A 48 -0.32 13.18 -1.19
C GLU A 48 -0.76 13.26 0.29
N SER A 49 -1.43 12.23 0.81
CA SER A 49 -1.91 12.19 2.19
C SER A 49 -0.76 12.12 3.20
N LEU A 50 0.26 11.31 2.91
CA LEU A 50 1.46 11.22 3.75
C LEU A 50 2.24 12.53 3.79
N ASN A 51 2.35 13.23 2.66
CA ASN A 51 3.05 14.50 2.62
C ASN A 51 2.24 15.66 3.22
N LYS A 52 0.97 15.80 2.85
CA LYS A 52 0.15 16.96 3.26
C LYS A 52 -0.44 16.80 4.66
N THR A 53 -0.81 15.59 5.06
CA THR A 53 -1.50 15.33 6.33
C THR A 53 -0.54 14.81 7.39
N GLU A 54 0.25 13.76 7.09
CA GLU A 54 1.26 13.24 8.03
C GLU A 54 2.54 14.09 8.08
N LYS A 55 2.67 15.08 7.19
CA LYS A 55 3.84 15.97 7.06
C LYS A 55 5.16 15.22 6.85
N LEU A 56 5.10 14.03 6.24
CA LEU A 56 6.28 13.21 5.99
C LEU A 56 7.04 13.70 4.75
N PHE A 57 8.36 13.53 4.82
CA PHE A 57 9.24 13.67 3.68
C PHE A 57 9.38 12.33 2.96
N ILE A 58 9.30 12.36 1.63
CA ILE A 58 9.16 11.15 0.80
C ILE A 58 10.25 11.17 -0.26
N VAL A 59 11.00 10.08 -0.37
CA VAL A 59 12.06 9.91 -1.36
C VAL A 59 11.81 8.66 -2.18
N LEU A 60 11.75 8.81 -3.51
CA LEU A 60 11.74 7.65 -4.41
C LEU A 60 13.14 7.05 -4.49
N LYS A 61 13.26 5.74 -4.29
CA LYS A 61 14.51 4.99 -4.45
C LYS A 61 14.42 4.06 -5.66
N ASN A 62 15.58 3.76 -6.25
CA ASN A 62 15.72 2.89 -7.42
C ASN A 62 14.87 3.35 -8.61
N ASP A 63 14.77 4.65 -8.83
CA ASP A 63 13.95 5.28 -9.87
C ASP A 63 14.43 4.95 -11.31
N ASN A 64 15.66 4.44 -11.44
CA ASN A 64 16.19 3.86 -12.68
C ASN A 64 15.50 2.54 -13.10
N SER A 65 14.86 1.83 -12.16
CA SER A 65 14.22 0.52 -12.41
C SER A 65 12.74 0.69 -12.73
N TYR A 66 12.42 0.68 -14.01
CA TYR A 66 11.43 1.59 -14.54
C TYR A 66 9.97 1.08 -14.59
N LYS A 67 9.54 0.21 -13.67
CA LYS A 67 8.24 -0.47 -13.80
C LYS A 67 7.58 -0.67 -12.45
N LEU A 68 6.36 -0.13 -12.31
CA LEU A 68 5.41 -0.68 -11.34
C LEU A 68 5.35 -2.18 -11.58
N LYS A 69 5.39 -2.92 -10.48
CA LYS A 69 5.52 -4.35 -10.53
C LYS A 69 4.27 -4.93 -11.21
N SER A 70 4.46 -5.97 -12.01
CA SER A 70 3.37 -6.58 -12.78
C SER A 70 2.84 -7.85 -12.12
N SER A 71 3.46 -8.28 -11.03
CA SER A 71 3.13 -9.54 -10.36
C SER A 71 3.53 -9.49 -8.88
N PRO A 72 2.74 -10.12 -7.98
CA PRO A 72 3.10 -10.29 -6.59
C PRO A 72 4.47 -10.94 -6.43
N SER A 73 5.22 -10.47 -5.43
CA SER A 73 6.31 -11.27 -4.85
C SER A 73 6.77 -10.66 -3.52
N ALA A 74 7.68 -11.33 -2.84
CA ALA A 74 8.46 -10.77 -1.75
C ALA A 74 9.15 -9.43 -2.12
N VAL A 75 9.65 -8.72 -1.10
CA VAL A 75 10.36 -7.46 -1.28
C VAL A 75 11.57 -7.65 -2.20
N ASN A 76 11.60 -6.88 -3.29
CA ASN A 76 12.75 -6.82 -4.18
C ASN A 76 13.39 -5.44 -4.10
N ARG A 77 14.51 -5.36 -3.38
CA ARG A 77 15.31 -4.15 -3.20
C ARG A 77 15.87 -3.53 -4.48
N LYS A 78 15.74 -4.19 -5.64
CA LYS A 78 16.10 -3.64 -6.96
C LYS A 78 14.93 -2.90 -7.62
N TYR A 79 13.70 -3.04 -7.14
CA TYR A 79 12.53 -2.33 -7.65
C TYR A 79 12.33 -0.97 -6.97
N PRO A 80 11.51 -0.08 -7.56
CA PRO A 80 11.18 1.20 -6.97
C PRO A 80 10.43 1.05 -5.66
N ARG A 81 10.71 1.96 -4.72
CA ARG A 81 9.99 2.11 -3.46
C ARG A 81 10.07 3.56 -3.01
N PHE A 82 9.18 3.95 -2.11
CA PHE A 82 9.28 5.25 -1.46
C PHE A 82 9.77 5.07 -0.02
N ASP A 83 10.89 5.69 0.31
CA ASP A 83 11.39 5.78 1.68
C ASP A 83 10.74 7.00 2.36
N LEU A 84 10.23 6.80 3.57
CA LEU A 84 9.57 7.83 4.37
C LEU A 84 10.49 8.29 5.49
N TYR A 85 10.53 9.60 5.68
CA TYR A 85 11.28 10.30 6.73
C TYR A 85 10.36 11.27 7.46
N LYS A 86 10.70 11.61 8.71
CA LYS A 86 9.94 12.59 9.49
C LYS A 86 10.04 13.98 8.85
N THR A 87 11.25 14.42 8.51
CA THR A 87 11.49 15.72 7.87
C THR A 87 12.54 15.61 6.76
N LYS A 88 12.70 16.68 5.98
CA LYS A 88 13.80 16.80 5.01
C LYS A 88 15.16 16.79 5.70
N SER A 89 15.28 17.46 6.85
CA SER A 89 16.51 17.50 7.64
C SER A 89 16.91 16.12 8.15
N ASP A 90 15.95 15.28 8.55
CA ASP A 90 16.25 13.90 8.95
C ASP A 90 16.83 13.09 7.79
N TYR A 91 16.32 13.29 6.58
CA TYR A 91 16.87 12.65 5.38
C TYR A 91 18.30 13.14 5.06
N GLU A 92 18.54 14.45 5.15
CA GLU A 92 19.85 15.04 4.82
C GLU A 92 20.93 14.66 5.85
N LEU A 93 20.59 14.64 7.15
CA LEU A 93 21.53 14.31 8.23
C LEU A 93 21.68 12.80 8.45
N TYR A 94 20.58 12.05 8.31
CA TYR A 94 20.51 10.62 8.61
C TYR A 94 19.77 9.86 7.50
N PRO A 95 20.36 9.75 6.29
CA PRO A 95 19.69 9.14 5.14
C PRO A 95 19.29 7.68 5.35
N ASP A 96 19.91 6.98 6.30
CA ASP A 96 19.56 5.61 6.68
C ASP A 96 18.47 5.50 7.76
N ASN A 97 17.99 6.63 8.31
CA ASN A 97 16.93 6.69 9.32
C ASN A 97 15.53 6.71 8.68
N VAL A 98 15.31 5.80 7.73
CA VAL A 98 14.01 5.57 7.12
C VAL A 98 13.05 5.08 8.19
N ILE A 99 11.88 5.70 8.33
CA ILE A 99 10.88 5.32 9.36
C ILE A 99 9.86 4.31 8.84
N ALA A 100 9.66 4.26 7.52
CA ALA A 100 8.76 3.35 6.83
C ALA A 100 9.08 3.31 5.33
N GLU A 101 8.61 2.27 4.65
CA GLU A 101 8.79 2.09 3.21
C GLU A 101 7.44 1.81 2.54
N ILE A 102 7.24 2.34 1.33
CA ILE A 102 6.08 2.05 0.50
C ILE A 102 6.47 1.15 -0.66
N TRP A 103 5.73 0.06 -0.80
CA TRP A 103 5.91 -0.96 -1.82
C TRP A 103 4.62 -1.15 -2.61
N THR A 104 4.76 -1.63 -3.86
CA THR A 104 3.64 -2.05 -4.72
C THR A 104 3.74 -3.53 -5.04
N ASP A 105 2.60 -4.22 -5.09
CA ASP A 105 2.48 -5.66 -5.37
C ASP A 105 3.43 -6.54 -4.54
N VAL A 106 3.42 -6.33 -3.22
CA VAL A 106 4.26 -7.09 -2.29
C VAL A 106 3.40 -8.02 -1.44
N GLU A 107 3.91 -9.22 -1.24
CA GLU A 107 3.29 -10.21 -0.37
C GLU A 107 3.79 -10.05 1.08
N PHE A 108 2.90 -10.20 2.07
CA PHE A 108 3.25 -10.24 3.49
C PHE A 108 2.99 -11.62 4.09
N LEU A 109 3.74 -11.98 5.14
CA LEU A 109 3.52 -13.21 5.91
C LEU A 109 2.41 -13.00 6.92
N THR A 110 1.45 -13.92 6.88
CA THR A 110 0.23 -13.86 7.67
C THR A 110 0.44 -14.12 9.16
N LEU A 111 -0.59 -13.79 9.95
CA LEU A 111 -0.70 -14.16 11.35
C LEU A 111 -0.70 -15.68 11.51
N SER A 112 -1.44 -16.43 10.69
CA SER A 112 -1.45 -17.90 10.75
C SER A 112 -0.07 -18.51 10.50
N TYR A 113 0.73 -17.96 9.57
CA TYR A 113 2.13 -18.37 9.39
C TYR A 113 2.96 -18.17 10.65
N ALA A 114 2.78 -17.03 11.33
CA ALA A 114 3.50 -16.73 12.56
C ALA A 114 3.14 -17.70 13.70
N SER A 115 1.91 -18.22 13.72
CA SER A 115 1.43 -19.21 14.70
C SER A 115 1.91 -20.64 14.42
N ASN A 116 2.11 -21.03 13.15
CA ASN A 116 2.46 -22.41 12.75
C ASN A 116 3.98 -22.69 12.71
N SER A 117 4.72 -22.21 13.72
CA SER A 117 6.12 -22.60 14.01
C SER A 117 7.22 -22.09 13.08
N LYS A 118 6.97 -21.19 12.10
CA LYS A 118 7.97 -20.44 11.29
C LYS A 118 9.13 -21.24 10.64
N ARG A 119 9.07 -22.57 10.59
CA ARG A 119 10.21 -23.45 10.25
C ARG A 119 10.23 -23.96 8.81
N ARG A 120 9.29 -23.51 7.96
CA ARG A 120 9.18 -23.95 6.56
C ARG A 120 8.94 -22.78 5.62
N HIS A 121 9.21 -23.03 4.33
CA HIS A 121 8.76 -22.14 3.27
C HIS A 121 7.24 -21.92 3.37
N PRO A 122 6.78 -20.65 3.35
CA PRO A 122 5.35 -20.35 3.40
C PRO A 122 4.61 -21.02 2.25
N SER A 123 3.54 -21.73 2.57
CA SER A 123 2.56 -22.21 1.61
C SER A 123 1.63 -21.09 1.15
N ARG A 124 0.85 -21.31 0.08
CA ARG A 124 0.00 -20.27 -0.54
C ARG A 124 -0.99 -19.59 0.40
N GLY A 125 -1.47 -20.30 1.43
CA GLY A 125 -2.39 -19.73 2.43
C GLY A 125 -1.70 -18.95 3.54
N GLU A 126 -0.37 -18.94 3.58
CA GLU A 126 0.43 -18.36 4.66
C GLU A 126 1.02 -16.98 4.29
N TYR A 127 0.71 -16.49 3.09
CA TYR A 127 1.00 -15.13 2.67
C TYR A 127 -0.19 -14.53 1.89
N HIS A 128 -0.31 -13.21 1.96
CA HIS A 128 -1.29 -12.44 1.19
C HIS A 128 -0.58 -11.32 0.43
N GLU A 129 -1.13 -10.97 -0.72
CA GLU A 129 -0.74 -9.81 -1.51
C GLU A 129 -1.63 -8.61 -1.16
N LEU A 130 -1.06 -7.42 -1.27
CA LEU A 130 -1.76 -6.15 -1.30
C LEU A 130 -1.13 -5.25 -2.37
N ASP A 131 -1.96 -4.50 -3.09
CA ASP A 131 -1.51 -3.64 -4.19
C ASP A 131 -0.53 -2.56 -3.72
N ILE A 132 -0.77 -1.97 -2.54
CA ILE A 132 0.13 -1.02 -1.89
C ILE A 132 0.33 -1.41 -0.42
N LEU A 133 1.58 -1.44 0.01
CA LEU A 133 1.97 -1.71 1.40
C LEU A 133 2.87 -0.61 1.93
N ILE A 134 2.55 -0.10 3.12
CA ILE A 134 3.48 0.66 3.96
C ILE A 134 4.00 -0.27 5.05
N THR A 135 5.31 -0.43 5.14
CA THR A 135 5.94 -1.38 6.06
C THR A 135 6.95 -0.71 6.97
N ALA A 136 7.35 -1.43 8.02
CA ALA A 136 8.60 -1.20 8.71
C ALA A 136 9.77 -1.14 7.70
N PRO A 137 10.78 -0.30 7.98
CA PRO A 137 11.89 -0.11 7.06
C PRO A 137 12.80 -1.34 7.03
N LYS A 138 13.66 -1.43 5.99
CA LYS A 138 14.78 -2.39 5.91
C LYS A 138 14.39 -3.87 5.89
N ILE A 139 13.18 -4.21 5.40
CA ILE A 139 12.81 -5.58 4.99
C ILE A 139 13.84 -6.15 3.98
N ARG A 140 14.44 -7.29 4.28
CA ARG A 140 15.53 -7.85 3.45
C ARG A 140 15.06 -8.20 2.03
N HIS A 141 15.96 -8.12 1.05
CA HIS A 141 15.69 -8.60 -0.31
C HIS A 141 15.24 -10.08 -0.29
N GLY A 142 14.23 -10.42 -1.07
CA GLY A 142 13.64 -11.76 -1.12
C GLY A 142 12.75 -12.13 0.07
N HIS A 143 12.55 -11.23 1.04
CA HIS A 143 11.72 -11.49 2.22
C HIS A 143 10.36 -10.81 2.12
N ARG A 144 9.36 -11.43 2.73
CA ARG A 144 8.03 -10.85 2.91
C ARG A 144 7.98 -10.15 4.27
N PRO A 145 7.48 -8.90 4.38
CA PRO A 145 7.18 -8.31 5.68
C PRO A 145 6.27 -9.25 6.48
N THR A 146 6.49 -9.36 7.79
CA THR A 146 5.52 -10.04 8.65
C THR A 146 4.28 -9.16 8.83
N HIS A 147 3.15 -9.75 9.24
CA HIS A 147 1.94 -9.00 9.58
C HIS A 147 2.19 -7.90 10.63
N GLU A 148 3.16 -8.07 11.53
CA GLU A 148 3.61 -7.05 12.51
C GLU A 148 4.40 -5.90 11.87
N GLN A 149 5.08 -6.16 10.76
CA GLN A 149 5.86 -5.19 10.01
C GLN A 149 5.00 -4.40 9.01
N VAL A 150 3.73 -4.75 8.82
CA VAL A 150 2.81 -3.97 7.97
C VAL A 150 2.17 -2.85 8.80
N TYR A 151 2.31 -1.62 8.34
CA TYR A 151 1.69 -0.44 8.96
C TYR A 151 0.36 -0.08 8.29
N LEU A 152 0.31 -0.19 6.97
CA LEU A 152 -0.89 0.03 6.16
C LEU A 152 -0.90 -0.91 4.96
N GLY A 153 -2.00 -1.62 4.75
CA GLY A 153 -2.31 -2.34 3.52
C GLY A 153 -3.41 -1.64 2.72
N ILE A 154 -3.29 -1.63 1.39
CA ILE A 154 -4.30 -1.04 0.51
C ILE A 154 -4.57 -1.98 -0.67
N GLU A 155 -5.84 -2.23 -0.90
CA GLU A 155 -6.38 -2.95 -2.05
C GLU A 155 -7.07 -1.98 -3.02
N CYS A 156 -6.86 -2.16 -4.32
CA CYS A 156 -7.35 -1.31 -5.40
C CYS A 156 -8.26 -2.10 -6.34
N LYS A 157 -9.53 -1.72 -6.46
CA LYS A 157 -10.48 -2.36 -7.38
C LYS A 157 -10.97 -1.36 -8.43
N ASN A 158 -10.53 -1.56 -9.68
CA ASN A 158 -10.96 -0.76 -10.83
C ASN A 158 -12.20 -1.35 -11.55
N THR A 159 -13.03 -2.10 -10.83
CA THR A 159 -14.24 -2.78 -11.34
C THR A 159 -15.38 -2.63 -10.33
N ASN A 160 -16.59 -3.06 -10.70
CA ASN A 160 -17.74 -3.04 -9.80
C ASN A 160 -17.46 -3.83 -8.51
N TYR A 161 -17.81 -3.26 -7.37
CA TYR A 161 -17.49 -3.84 -6.08
C TYR A 161 -18.47 -4.94 -5.70
N LYS A 162 -17.97 -6.17 -5.54
CA LYS A 162 -18.77 -7.37 -5.27
C LYS A 162 -18.61 -7.83 -3.83
N LYS A 163 -19.63 -8.52 -3.30
CA LYS A 163 -19.58 -9.17 -1.98
C LYS A 163 -18.41 -10.17 -1.85
N SER A 164 -17.91 -10.73 -2.95
CA SER A 164 -16.70 -11.56 -2.95
C SER A 164 -15.46 -10.78 -2.53
N TYR A 165 -15.30 -9.53 -2.99
CA TYR A 165 -14.17 -8.68 -2.60
C TYR A 165 -14.24 -8.27 -1.13
N LEU A 166 -15.45 -8.07 -0.58
CA LEU A 166 -15.61 -7.90 0.86
C LEU A 166 -15.06 -9.12 1.62
N ARG A 167 -15.46 -10.34 1.22
CA ARG A 167 -15.01 -11.57 1.90
C ARG A 167 -13.49 -11.74 1.83
N GLU A 168 -12.91 -11.40 0.68
CA GLU A 168 -11.47 -11.42 0.45
C GLU A 168 -10.75 -10.46 1.40
N ILE A 169 -11.15 -9.18 1.46
CA ILE A 169 -10.50 -8.19 2.34
C ILE A 169 -10.73 -8.50 3.82
N LEU A 170 -11.87 -9.09 4.19
CA LEU A 170 -12.09 -9.58 5.55
C LEU A 170 -11.15 -10.74 5.91
N GLY A 171 -10.84 -11.62 4.95
CA GLY A 171 -9.82 -12.66 5.08
C GLY A 171 -8.44 -12.03 5.33
N VAL A 172 -8.04 -11.08 4.48
CA VAL A 172 -6.78 -10.33 4.65
C VAL A 172 -6.72 -9.66 6.02
N ARG A 173 -7.80 -9.02 6.48
CA ARG A 173 -7.84 -8.39 7.81
C ARG A 173 -7.54 -9.37 8.94
N ARG A 174 -8.12 -10.58 8.90
CA ARG A 174 -7.92 -11.62 9.91
C ARG A 174 -6.47 -12.12 9.94
N GLU A 175 -5.84 -12.22 8.78
CA GLU A 175 -4.44 -12.63 8.66
C GLU A 175 -3.44 -11.49 8.89
N LEU A 176 -3.88 -10.24 8.80
CA LEU A 176 -3.05 -9.07 9.05
C LEU A 176 -3.02 -8.69 10.54
N SER A 177 -4.08 -9.00 11.30
CA SER A 177 -4.14 -8.76 12.74
C SER A 177 -5.31 -9.48 13.42
N LEU A 178 -5.19 -9.67 14.74
CA LEU A 178 -6.32 -10.04 15.58
C LEU A 178 -7.17 -8.81 15.94
N ILE A 179 -8.50 -8.92 15.79
CA ILE A 179 -9.43 -7.89 16.26
C ILE A 179 -9.38 -7.80 17.78
N SER A 180 -9.36 -6.59 18.32
CA SER A 180 -9.22 -6.33 19.75
C SER A 180 -10.32 -5.39 20.23
N ASN A 181 -10.83 -5.62 21.44
CA ASN A 181 -11.77 -4.71 22.09
C ASN A 181 -11.09 -3.43 22.62
N GLN A 182 -9.75 -3.37 22.56
CA GLN A 182 -8.96 -2.21 22.94
C GLN A 182 -8.46 -1.46 21.70
N LYS A 183 -8.41 -0.13 21.81
CA LYS A 183 -7.79 0.72 20.79
C LYS A 183 -6.27 0.68 20.92
N HIS A 184 -5.59 0.33 19.84
CA HIS A 184 -4.13 0.36 19.72
C HIS A 184 -3.71 1.54 18.83
N LYS A 185 -2.66 2.27 19.23
CA LYS A 185 -2.11 3.36 18.40
C LYS A 185 -1.46 2.78 17.15
N THR A 186 -1.76 3.37 16.00
CA THR A 186 -1.12 3.02 14.72
C THR A 186 0.25 3.72 14.63
N LYS A 187 0.95 3.55 13.50
CA LYS A 187 2.16 4.32 13.20
C LYS A 187 1.89 5.73 12.67
N PHE A 188 0.63 6.10 12.50
CA PHE A 188 0.20 7.35 11.90
C PHE A 188 -0.36 8.32 12.95
N GLN A 189 -0.15 9.61 12.74
CA GLN A 189 -0.62 10.65 13.66
C GLN A 189 -2.03 11.16 13.30
N TYR A 190 -2.41 11.11 12.03
CA TYR A 190 -3.64 11.66 11.49
C TYR A 190 -4.29 10.73 10.45
N TRP A 191 -3.55 10.35 9.41
CA TRP A 191 -4.03 9.55 8.27
C TRP A 191 -3.29 8.22 8.14
N PRO A 192 -3.99 7.09 7.90
CA PRO A 192 -5.43 7.00 7.68
C PRO A 192 -6.25 6.93 8.97
N ARG A 193 -5.63 6.45 10.07
CA ARG A 193 -6.24 6.38 11.41
C ARG A 193 -5.16 6.49 12.47
N VAL A 194 -5.44 7.19 13.57
CA VAL A 194 -4.54 7.32 14.73
C VAL A 194 -4.57 6.08 15.63
N SER A 195 -5.71 5.38 15.67
CA SER A 195 -5.90 4.17 16.46
C SER A 195 -6.85 3.20 15.79
N ILE A 196 -6.72 1.92 16.14
CA ILE A 196 -7.48 0.81 15.57
C ILE A 196 -7.80 -0.26 16.60
N ASN A 197 -8.92 -0.95 16.42
CA ASN A 197 -9.35 -2.07 17.27
C ASN A 197 -8.73 -3.39 16.80
N ALA A 198 -7.41 -3.42 16.63
CA ALA A 198 -6.69 -4.56 16.11
C ALA A 198 -5.23 -4.60 16.57
N LYS A 199 -4.67 -5.81 16.71
CA LYS A 199 -3.28 -6.05 17.11
C LYS A 199 -2.63 -7.09 16.18
N PRO A 200 -1.52 -6.77 15.48
CA PRO A 200 -0.85 -5.47 15.40
C PRO A 200 -1.76 -4.36 14.86
N ALA A 201 -1.46 -3.11 15.21
CA ALA A 201 -2.24 -1.92 14.88
C ALA A 201 -2.03 -1.43 13.44
N SER A 202 -2.20 -2.35 12.48
CA SER A 202 -2.03 -2.12 11.06
C SER A 202 -3.33 -1.63 10.43
N CYS A 203 -3.27 -0.56 9.65
CA CYS A 203 -4.40 -0.05 8.91
C CYS A 203 -4.68 -0.90 7.66
N LEU A 204 -5.93 -0.96 7.23
CA LEU A 204 -6.32 -1.63 5.98
C LEU A 204 -7.35 -0.76 5.24
N MET A 205 -7.13 -0.53 3.96
CA MET A 205 -8.00 0.29 3.12
C MET A 205 -8.34 -0.41 1.82
N VAL A 206 -9.50 -0.07 1.27
CA VAL A 206 -9.94 -0.49 -0.05
C VAL A 206 -10.33 0.74 -0.86
N TYR A 207 -9.65 0.95 -1.98
CA TYR A 207 -10.02 1.95 -2.96
C TYR A 207 -10.78 1.28 -4.11
N CYS A 208 -11.93 1.84 -4.49
CA CYS A 208 -12.71 1.33 -5.62
C CYS A 208 -13.26 2.46 -6.49
N ILE A 209 -13.34 2.23 -7.80
CA ILE A 209 -14.00 3.16 -8.73
C ILE A 209 -15.53 3.10 -8.64
N ASP A 210 -16.07 2.02 -8.07
CA ASP A 210 -17.51 1.83 -7.92
C ASP A 210 -17.96 2.38 -6.56
N SER A 211 -18.93 3.28 -6.59
CA SER A 211 -19.52 3.89 -5.40
C SER A 211 -20.18 2.88 -4.47
N ASP A 212 -20.56 1.69 -4.97
CA ASP A 212 -21.15 0.63 -4.16
C ASP A 212 -20.20 0.09 -3.09
N VAL A 213 -18.89 0.37 -3.19
CA VAL A 213 -17.94 0.07 -2.11
C VAL A 213 -18.34 0.70 -0.78
N ASN A 214 -18.99 1.88 -0.80
CA ASN A 214 -19.42 2.59 0.40
C ASN A 214 -20.56 1.87 1.14
N LYS A 215 -21.31 0.98 0.47
CA LYS A 215 -22.35 0.15 1.11
C LYS A 215 -21.78 -0.79 2.18
N TYR A 216 -20.46 -0.97 2.21
CA TYR A 216 -19.77 -1.85 3.15
C TYR A 216 -19.10 -1.09 4.31
N ASP A 217 -19.28 0.23 4.42
CA ASP A 217 -18.67 1.06 5.46
C ASP A 217 -18.96 0.59 6.88
N GLU A 218 -20.18 0.12 7.16
CA GLU A 218 -20.54 -0.40 8.49
C GLU A 218 -19.76 -1.66 8.85
N SER A 219 -19.68 -2.60 7.90
CA SER A 219 -18.81 -3.79 8.05
C SER A 219 -17.35 -3.39 8.19
N GLY A 220 -16.92 -2.36 7.45
CA GLY A 220 -15.58 -1.80 7.53
C GLY A 220 -15.26 -1.24 8.91
N LYS A 221 -16.16 -0.45 9.49
CA LYS A 221 -16.01 0.10 10.85
C LYS A 221 -15.79 -1.00 11.89
N LEU A 222 -16.57 -2.08 11.83
CA LEU A 222 -16.45 -3.22 12.75
C LEU A 222 -15.07 -3.89 12.65
N HIS A 223 -14.57 -4.07 11.42
CA HIS A 223 -13.30 -4.75 11.15
C HIS A 223 -12.11 -3.79 11.00
N SER A 224 -12.33 -2.50 11.28
CA SER A 224 -11.36 -1.44 11.04
C SER A 224 -10.72 -1.44 9.65
N ILE A 225 -11.58 -1.52 8.63
CA ILE A 225 -11.24 -1.38 7.21
C ILE A 225 -11.88 -0.08 6.71
N ASP A 226 -11.10 0.74 6.00
CA ASP A 226 -11.62 1.95 5.36
C ASP A 226 -11.93 1.70 3.88
N PHE A 227 -13.20 1.72 3.52
CA PHE A 227 -13.64 1.70 2.12
C PHE A 227 -13.67 3.13 1.56
N LYS A 228 -13.17 3.31 0.32
CA LYS A 228 -13.04 4.59 -0.35
C LYS A 228 -13.46 4.49 -1.81
N HIS A 229 -14.56 5.15 -2.16
CA HIS A 229 -14.88 5.43 -3.55
C HIS A 229 -13.97 6.55 -4.09
N GLN A 230 -13.22 6.27 -5.17
CA GLN A 230 -12.36 7.25 -5.84
C GLN A 230 -12.30 7.02 -7.35
N ILE A 231 -12.50 8.10 -8.10
CA ILE A 231 -12.45 8.15 -9.57
C ILE A 231 -11.14 8.87 -9.99
N ILE A 232 -10.52 8.43 -11.08
CA ILE A 232 -9.22 8.93 -11.60
C ILE A 232 -9.33 10.36 -12.17
#